data_AF-G7YQP6-F1
#
_entry.id   AF-G7YQP6-F1
#
_cell.length_a   1.000
_cell.length_b   1.000
_cell.length_c   1.000
_cell.angle_alpha   90.00
_cell.angle_beta   90.00
_cell.angle_gamma   90.00
#
_symmetry.space_group_name_H-M   'P 1'
#
loop_
_entity.id
_entity.type
_entity.pdbx_description
1 polymer ?
#
loop_
_entity_poly.entity_id
_entity_poly.type
_entity_poly.pdbx_seq_one_letter_code
_entity_poly.pdbx_strand_id
1 'polypeptide(L)'
;MARSIFLASLLFTSLLQSAQMVNLEEGLQNPDRFILYDRNPFNIGMNAGLAILVTFSILGVVLGTIALIARGLGYRKKRRT
;
A
#
# COMPACT_ATOMS: atom_id res chain seq x y z
N MET A 1 12.34 -14.91 13.12
CA MET A 1 11.05 -14.81 12.38
C MET A 1 9.93 -14.23 13.23
N ALA A 2 9.60 -14.76 14.41
CA ALA A 2 8.53 -14.20 15.24
C ALA A 2 8.75 -12.71 15.65
N ARG A 3 9.99 -12.34 16.00
CA ARG A 3 10.38 -10.96 16.34
C ARG A 3 10.17 -9.97 15.19
N SER A 4 10.50 -10.36 13.95
CA SER A 4 10.34 -9.50 12.77
C SER A 4 8.88 -9.35 12.37
N ILE A 5 8.06 -10.40 12.54
CA ILE A 5 6.60 -10.35 12.31
C ILE A 5 5.91 -9.45 13.34
N PHE A 6 6.34 -9.53 14.60
CA PHE A 6 5.83 -8.68 15.67
C PHE A 6 6.17 -7.20 15.45
N LEU A 7 7.43 -6.91 15.06
CA LEU A 7 7.84 -5.55 14.70
C LEU A 7 7.10 -5.00 13.48
N ALA A 8 6.89 -5.83 12.45
CA ALA A 8 6.11 -5.44 11.27
C ALA A 8 4.64 -5.15 11.63
N SER A 9 4.04 -5.96 12.51
CA SER A 9 2.66 -5.72 12.99
C SER A 9 2.56 -4.44 13.80
N LEU A 10 3.52 -4.16 14.69
CA LEU A 10 3.56 -2.92 15.47
C LEU A 10 3.73 -1.67 14.58
N LEU A 11 4.59 -1.76 13.55
CA LEU A 11 4.72 -0.70 12.56
C LEU A 11 3.40 -0.48 11.81
N PHE A 12 2.76 -1.56 11.36
CA PHE A 12 1.48 -1.46 10.65
C PHE A 12 0.37 -0.86 11.51
N THR A 13 0.26 -1.24 12.80
CA THR A 13 -0.75 -0.67 13.71
C THR A 13 -0.48 0.78 14.06
N SER A 14 0.78 1.21 14.16
CA SER A 14 1.11 2.62 14.38
C SER A 14 0.71 3.51 13.20
N LEU A 15 0.80 3.01 11.96
CA LEU A 15 0.39 3.73 10.77
C LEU A 15 -1.14 3.87 10.68
N LEU A 16 -1.89 2.88 11.17
CA LEU A 16 -3.36 2.93 11.19
C LEU A 16 -3.91 4.07 12.05
N GLN A 17 -3.19 4.54 13.07
CA GLN A 17 -3.63 5.66 13.92
C GLN A 17 -3.68 7.01 13.18
N SER A 18 -2.98 7.13 12.03
CA SER A 18 -3.02 8.33 11.20
C SER A 18 -4.25 8.43 10.29
N ALA A 19 -5.03 7.35 10.15
CA ALA A 19 -6.24 7.33 9.35
C ALA A 19 -7.42 7.87 10.18
N GLN A 20 -7.74 9.15 10.01
CA GLN A 20 -8.99 9.71 10.53
C GLN A 20 -10.13 9.35 9.57
N MET A 21 -10.95 8.38 9.95
CA MET A 21 -12.19 8.07 9.22
C MET A 21 -13.26 9.06 9.67
N VAL A 22 -13.61 10.00 8.80
CA VAL A 22 -14.63 11.02 9.02
C VAL A 22 -15.83 10.69 8.13
N ASN A 23 -17.05 10.87 8.63
CA ASN A 23 -18.23 10.67 7.79
C ASN A 23 -18.34 11.82 6.75
N LEU A 24 -19.13 11.61 5.70
CA LEU A 24 -19.25 12.60 4.63
C LEU A 24 -19.82 13.93 5.14
N GLU A 25 -20.73 13.88 6.11
CA GLU A 25 -21.37 15.05 6.71
C GLU A 25 -20.36 15.91 7.49
N GLU A 26 -19.55 15.31 8.34
CA GLU A 26 -18.43 15.94 9.09
C GLU A 26 -17.32 16.41 8.15
N GLY A 27 -17.06 15.66 7.08
CA GLY A 27 -16.10 16.04 6.05
C GLY A 27 -16.53 17.30 5.28
N LEU A 28 -17.83 17.44 4.99
CA LEU A 28 -18.40 18.61 4.31
C LEU A 28 -18.42 19.87 5.19
N GLN A 29 -18.39 19.72 6.52
CA GLN A 29 -18.29 20.85 7.44
C GLN A 29 -16.89 21.49 7.45
N ASN A 30 -15.84 20.70 7.14
CA ASN A 30 -14.47 21.19 7.03
C ASN A 30 -13.81 20.63 5.76
N PRO A 31 -14.27 21.06 4.57
CA PRO A 31 -13.88 20.46 3.29
C PRO A 31 -12.38 20.59 3.02
N ASP A 32 -11.76 21.72 3.39
CA ASP A 32 -10.32 21.96 3.18
C ASP A 32 -9.42 20.99 3.97
N ARG A 33 -9.96 20.36 5.02
CA ARG A 33 -9.21 19.44 5.89
C ARG A 33 -9.47 17.98 5.55
N PHE A 34 -10.70 17.63 5.14
CA PHE A 34 -11.15 16.24 5.03
C PHE A 34 -11.57 15.83 3.62
N ILE A 35 -11.91 16.79 2.77
CA ILE A 35 -12.29 16.54 1.38
C ILE A 35 -11.07 16.88 0.52
N LEU A 36 -10.17 15.92 0.41
CA LEU A 36 -9.00 15.97 -0.47
C LEU A 36 -9.35 15.82 -1.97
N TYR A 37 -10.64 15.78 -2.31
CA TYR A 37 -11.07 15.69 -3.70
C TYR A 37 -10.88 17.04 -4.38
N ASP A 38 -9.89 17.09 -5.27
CA ASP A 38 -9.74 18.19 -6.22
C ASP A 38 -11.01 18.28 -7.07
N ARG A 39 -11.64 19.47 -7.11
CA ARG A 39 -12.83 19.73 -7.94
C ARG A 39 -12.48 19.92 -9.41
N ASN A 40 -11.23 19.66 -9.81
CA ASN A 40 -10.84 19.62 -11.21
C ASN A 40 -11.77 18.71 -12.04
N PRO A 41 -12.04 19.06 -13.30
CA PRO A 41 -12.82 18.21 -14.18
C PRO A 41 -12.18 16.83 -14.29
N PHE A 42 -13.02 15.79 -14.19
CA PHE A 42 -12.58 14.40 -14.20
C PHE A 42 -11.86 14.05 -15.50
N ASN A 43 -10.52 13.95 -15.44
CA ASN A 43 -9.71 13.56 -16.57
C ASN A 43 -9.58 12.02 -16.59
N ILE A 44 -10.31 11.39 -17.50
CA ILE A 44 -10.35 9.93 -17.65
C ILE A 44 -8.94 9.36 -17.90
N GLY A 45 -8.13 10.02 -18.73
CA GLY A 45 -6.78 9.57 -19.07
C GLY A 45 -5.83 9.61 -17.88
N MET A 46 -5.88 10.70 -17.11
CA MET A 46 -5.06 10.85 -15.89
C MET A 46 -5.42 9.80 -14.84
N ASN A 47 -6.71 9.60 -14.58
CA ASN A 47 -7.18 8.61 -13.61
C ASN A 47 -6.87 7.18 -14.05
N ALA A 48 -7.04 6.85 -15.34
CA ALA A 48 -6.65 5.56 -15.87
C ALA A 48 -5.14 5.33 -15.76
N GLY A 49 -4.33 6.35 -16.03
CA GLY A 49 -2.87 6.29 -15.88
C GLY A 49 -2.45 6.05 -14.42
N LEU A 50 -3.04 6.78 -13.47
CA LEU A 50 -2.80 6.59 -12.05
C LEU A 50 -3.25 5.19 -11.58
N ALA A 51 -4.41 4.72 -12.03
CA ALA A 51 -4.91 3.40 -11.69
C ALA A 51 -3.96 2.29 -12.19
N ILE A 52 -3.47 2.39 -13.43
CA ILE A 52 -2.49 1.46 -14.00
C ILE A 52 -1.20 1.50 -13.19
N LEU A 53 -0.65 2.70 -12.94
CA LEU A 53 0.60 2.87 -12.20
C LEU A 53 0.52 2.26 -10.81
N VAL A 54 -0.54 2.56 -10.06
CA VAL A 54 -0.77 2.01 -8.72
C VAL A 54 -0.92 0.49 -8.78
N THR A 55 -1.71 -0.03 -9.71
CA THR A 55 -1.94 -1.47 -9.86
C THR A 55 -0.65 -2.24 -10.13
N PHE A 56 0.14 -1.79 -11.11
CA PHE A 56 1.42 -2.45 -11.44
C PHE A 56 2.47 -2.26 -10.35
N SER A 57 2.46 -1.15 -9.61
CA SER A 57 3.35 -0.94 -8.48
C SER A 57 3.06 -1.93 -7.35
N ILE A 58 1.78 -2.12 -6.99
CA ILE A 58 1.37 -3.12 -6.01
C ILE A 58 1.77 -4.52 -6.48
N LEU A 59 1.48 -4.86 -7.74
CA LEU A 59 1.82 -6.16 -8.30
C LEU A 59 3.34 -6.42 -8.24
N GLY A 60 4.14 -5.41 -8.60
CA GLY A 60 5.60 -5.45 -8.55
C GLY A 60 6.14 -5.65 -7.12
N VAL A 61 5.59 -4.95 -6.13
CA VAL A 61 5.96 -5.12 -4.71
C VAL A 61 5.60 -6.53 -4.22
N VAL A 62 4.42 -7.04 -4.57
CA VAL A 62 3.98 -8.40 -4.20
C VAL A 62 4.93 -9.44 -4.81
N LEU A 63 5.17 -9.37 -6.13
CA LEU A 63 6.08 -10.28 -6.84
C LEU A 63 7.50 -10.19 -6.29
N GLY A 64 8.01 -8.98 -6.07
CA GLY A 64 9.34 -8.75 -5.50
C GLY A 64 9.48 -9.33 -4.09
N THR A 65 8.46 -9.15 -3.26
CA THR A 65 8.42 -9.71 -1.90
C THR A 65 8.43 -11.24 -1.94
N ILE A 66 7.60 -11.86 -2.79
CA ILE A 66 7.59 -13.31 -3.00
C ILE A 66 8.98 -13.80 -3.46
N ALA A 67 9.59 -13.12 -4.43
CA ALA A 67 10.92 -13.50 -4.93
C ALA A 67 12.00 -13.38 -3.85
N LEU A 68 11.99 -12.32 -3.04
CA LEU A 68 12.91 -12.14 -1.93
C LEU A 68 12.72 -13.22 -0.86
N ILE A 69 11.48 -13.53 -0.49
CA ILE A 69 11.15 -14.60 0.46
C ILE A 69 11.60 -15.96 -0.11
N ALA A 70 11.33 -16.26 -1.38
CA ALA A 70 11.74 -17.50 -2.02
C ALA A 70 13.28 -17.66 -2.05
N ARG A 71 14.02 -16.58 -2.31
CA ARG A 71 15.49 -16.57 -2.23
C ARG A 71 15.98 -16.74 -0.79
N GLY A 72 15.35 -16.06 0.18
CA GLY A 72 15.71 -16.11 1.60
C GLY A 72 15.40 -17.43 2.29
N LEU A 73 14.29 -18.09 1.95
CA LEU A 73 13.90 -19.43 2.43
C LEU A 73 14.74 -20.55 1.82
N GLY A 74 15.66 -20.22 0.92
CA GLY A 74 16.60 -21.20 0.43
C GLY A 74 16.03 -22.10 -0.68
N TYR A 75 15.45 -21.53 -1.72
CA TYR A 75 15.72 -22.00 -3.09
C TYR A 75 17.21 -21.77 -3.48
N ARG A 76 18.12 -21.83 -2.50
CA ARG A 76 19.51 -22.23 -2.68
C ARG A 76 19.45 -23.68 -3.09
N LYS A 77 19.11 -23.87 -4.37
CA LYS A 77 19.09 -25.14 -5.08
C LYS A 77 20.22 -25.97 -4.50
N LYS A 78 19.85 -27.06 -3.86
CA LYS A 78 20.69 -28.19 -3.49
C LYS A 78 21.34 -28.70 -4.78
N ARG A 79 22.27 -27.92 -5.36
CA ARG A 79 23.30 -28.39 -6.27
C ARG A 79 24.39 -28.95 -5.38
N ARG A 80 24.04 -30.02 -4.65
CA ARG A 80 25.02 -30.97 -4.17
C ARG A 80 25.01 -32.08 -5.20
N THR A 81 26.24 -32.40 -5.63
CA THR A 81 26.69 -33.40 -6.60
C THR A 81 26.28 -33.13 -8.04
#